data_AF-A0A920QXP9-F1
#
_entry.id   AF-A0A920QXP9-F1
#
_cell.length_a   1.000
_cell.length_b   1.000
_cell.length_c   1.000
_cell.angle_alpha   90.00
_cell.angle_beta   90.00
_cell.angle_gamma   90.00
#
_symmetry.space_group_name_H-M   'P 1'
#
loop_
_entity.id
_entity.type
_entity.pdbx_description
1 polymer ?
#
loop_
_entity_poly.entity_id
_entity_poly.type
_entity_poly.pdbx_seq_one_letter_code
_entity_poly.pdbx_strand_id
1 'polypeptide(L)'
;MIGRDTGALHEVNGQIKMIEPITKWSRLIDNPLNAVNDIEEGFQKIFNGRKRPVEIEIPTDMFSSVIDEGITLKRMDSNQTFNYEEKF
;
A
#
# COMPACT_ATOMS: atom_id res chain seq x y z
N MET A 1 1.52 -13.35 4.44
CA MET A 1 0.28 -13.93 3.89
C MET A 1 -0.88 -13.43 4.72
N ILE A 2 -1.76 -12.62 4.14
CA ILE A 2 -3.07 -12.29 4.73
C ILE A 2 -4.17 -13.07 3.99
N GLY A 3 -5.23 -13.48 4.68
CA GLY A 3 -6.44 -14.05 4.08
C GLY A 3 -6.24 -15.34 3.28
N ARG A 4 -5.25 -16.17 3.63
CA ARG A 4 -5.00 -17.48 3.00
C ARG A 4 -5.44 -18.66 3.87
N ASP A 5 -6.09 -18.39 5.00
CA ASP A 5 -6.62 -19.37 5.95
C ASP A 5 -5.57 -20.40 6.42
N THR A 6 -4.32 -19.95 6.54
CA THR A 6 -3.20 -20.82 6.93
C THR A 6 -3.03 -20.98 8.44
N GLY A 7 -3.69 -20.11 9.22
CA GLY A 7 -3.56 -20.06 10.68
C GLY A 7 -2.22 -19.49 11.14
N ALA A 8 -1.55 -18.69 10.30
CA ALA A 8 -0.25 -18.11 10.62
C ALA A 8 -0.36 -17.05 11.73
N LEU A 9 0.69 -16.90 12.54
CA LEU A 9 0.79 -15.82 13.52
C LEU A 9 0.72 -14.46 12.79
N HIS A 10 -0.21 -13.59 13.19
CA HIS A 10 -0.59 -12.33 12.53
C HIS A 10 -1.48 -12.42 11.27
N GLU A 11 -2.05 -13.59 10.96
CA GLU A 11 -3.08 -13.69 9.93
C GLU A 11 -4.45 -13.26 10.50
N VAL A 12 -5.01 -12.18 9.96
CA VAL A 12 -6.35 -11.69 10.31
C VAL A 12 -7.25 -11.70 9.08
N ASN A 13 -8.30 -12.52 9.12
CA ASN A 13 -9.27 -12.58 8.04
C ASN A 13 -10.19 -11.36 8.07
N GLY A 14 -10.33 -10.68 6.93
CA GLY A 14 -11.24 -9.55 6.79
C GLY A 14 -10.84 -8.29 7.56
N GLN A 15 -9.53 -8.10 7.82
CA GLN A 15 -9.00 -6.94 8.55
C GLN A 15 -9.49 -5.60 8.00
N ILE A 16 -9.49 -5.43 6.67
CA ILE A 16 -9.97 -4.20 6.02
C ILE A 16 -11.46 -3.93 6.29
N LYS A 17 -12.30 -4.95 6.28
CA LYS A 17 -13.75 -4.77 6.56
C LYS A 17 -14.00 -4.27 7.99
N MET A 18 -13.08 -4.53 8.91
CA MET A 18 -13.18 -4.03 10.29
C MET A 18 -12.80 -2.55 10.41
N ILE A 19 -11.86 -2.06 9.58
CA ILE A 19 -11.35 -0.69 9.65
C ILE A 19 -12.12 0.30 8.75
N GLU A 20 -12.74 -0.19 7.68
CA GLU A 20 -13.58 0.59 6.75
C GLU A 20 -14.56 1.56 7.43
N PRO A 21 -15.37 1.17 8.43
CA PRO A 21 -16.36 2.09 9.02
C PRO A 21 -15.75 3.25 9.83
N ILE A 22 -14.48 3.15 10.24
CA ILE A 22 -13.80 4.15 11.05
C ILE A 22 -12.71 4.93 10.30
N THR A 23 -12.48 4.57 9.04
CA THR A 23 -11.56 5.27 8.13
C THR A 23 -12.33 6.02 7.07
N LYS A 24 -11.71 7.05 6.51
CA LYS A 24 -12.21 7.71 5.30
C LYS A 24 -11.86 6.91 4.05
N TRP A 25 -10.78 6.16 4.12
CA TRP A 25 -10.25 5.37 3.03
C TRP A 25 -9.32 4.30 3.62
N SER A 26 -9.42 3.10 3.08
CA SER A 26 -8.61 1.92 3.42
C SER A 26 -8.22 1.21 2.13
N ARG A 27 -7.01 0.65 2.06
CA ARG A 27 -6.50 0.01 0.85
C ARG A 27 -5.54 -1.13 1.16
N LEU A 28 -5.77 -2.27 0.52
CA LEU A 28 -4.80 -3.35 0.44
C LEU A 28 -3.85 -3.15 -0.73
N ILE A 29 -2.54 -3.19 -0.46
CA ILE A 29 -1.49 -3.31 -1.48
C ILE A 29 -1.20 -4.79 -1.70
N ASP A 30 -1.86 -5.40 -2.68
CA ASP A 30 -1.69 -6.81 -3.08
C ASP A 30 -0.72 -7.01 -4.26
N ASN A 31 -0.18 -5.91 -4.79
CA ASN A 31 0.81 -5.90 -5.84
C ASN A 31 1.87 -4.81 -5.53
N PRO A 32 3.18 -5.15 -5.46
CA PRO A 32 4.22 -4.18 -5.14
C PRO A 32 4.30 -3.01 -6.13
N LEU A 33 3.88 -3.20 -7.39
CA LEU A 33 3.87 -2.14 -8.39
C LEU A 33 2.87 -1.01 -8.07
N ASN A 34 1.84 -1.30 -7.27
CA ASN A 34 0.83 -0.32 -6.88
C ASN A 34 1.25 0.48 -5.64
N ALA A 35 2.29 0.05 -4.92
CA ALA A 35 2.61 0.58 -3.60
C ALA A 35 2.83 2.09 -3.59
N VAL A 36 3.60 2.62 -4.56
CA VAL A 36 3.85 4.07 -4.66
C VAL A 36 2.56 4.85 -4.91
N ASN A 37 1.74 4.40 -5.85
CA ASN A 37 0.49 5.09 -6.20
C ASN A 37 -0.51 5.05 -5.04
N ASP A 38 -0.69 3.90 -4.38
CA ASP A 38 -1.62 3.75 -3.27
C ASP A 38 -1.20 4.57 -2.04
N ILE A 39 0.11 4.65 -1.76
CA ILE A 39 0.66 5.50 -0.69
C ILE A 39 0.41 6.98 -0.99
N GLU A 40 0.70 7.42 -2.21
CA GLU A 40 0.44 8.80 -2.62
C GLU A 40 -1.05 9.16 -2.54
N GLU A 41 -1.94 8.27 -3.00
CA GLU A 41 -3.38 8.45 -2.87
C GLU A 41 -3.77 8.57 -1.39
N GLY A 42 -3.25 7.70 -0.52
CA GLY A 42 -3.48 7.77 0.92
C GLY A 42 -3.14 9.14 1.50
N PHE A 43 -1.98 9.70 1.16
CA PHE A 43 -1.62 11.06 1.56
C PHE A 43 -2.57 12.12 0.99
N GLN A 44 -2.96 12.02 -0.28
CA GLN A 44 -3.96 12.92 -0.86
C GLN A 44 -5.30 12.85 -0.10
N LYS A 45 -5.74 11.65 0.32
CA LYS A 45 -6.96 11.50 1.14
C LYS A 45 -6.81 12.12 2.52
N ILE A 46 -5.63 12.07 3.15
CA ILE A 46 -5.38 12.71 4.45
C ILE A 46 -5.48 14.24 4.35
N PHE A 47 -4.85 14.83 3.33
CA PHE A 47 -4.70 16.28 3.24
C PHE A 47 -5.90 16.99 2.59
N ASN A 48 -6.65 16.31 1.73
CA ASN A 48 -7.75 16.94 0.99
C ASN A 48 -9.12 16.73 1.67
N GLY A 49 -9.88 17.81 1.83
CA GLY A 49 -11.21 17.78 2.44
C GLY A 49 -11.17 17.59 3.96
N ARG A 50 -12.14 16.86 4.52
CA ARG A 50 -12.19 16.63 5.96
C ARG A 50 -11.11 15.63 6.38
N LYS A 51 -10.22 16.04 7.30
CA LYS A 51 -9.21 15.18 7.93
C LYS A 51 -9.91 14.05 8.70
N ARG A 52 -9.54 12.82 8.36
CA ARG A 52 -10.05 11.57 8.93
C ARG A 52 -8.95 10.50 8.81
N PRO A 53 -9.00 9.41 9.60
CA PRO A 53 -8.05 8.30 9.47
C PRO A 53 -8.07 7.71 8.06
N VAL A 54 -6.89 7.34 7.59
CA VAL A 54 -6.64 6.63 6.33
C VAL A 54 -5.79 5.43 6.68
N GLU A 55 -6.11 4.27 6.11
CA GLU A 55 -5.43 3.01 6.38
C GLU A 55 -4.86 2.41 5.10
N ILE A 56 -3.66 1.84 5.21
CA ILE A 56 -2.99 1.10 4.15
C ILE A 56 -2.50 -0.20 4.78
N GLU A 57 -2.90 -1.31 4.19
CA GLU A 57 -2.45 -2.64 4.58
C GLU A 57 -1.45 -3.17 3.56
N ILE A 58 -0.31 -3.67 4.04
CA ILE A 58 0.72 -4.30 3.21
C ILE A 58 0.99 -5.69 3.78
N PRO A 59 0.67 -6.77 3.05
CA PRO A 59 1.04 -8.12 3.44
C PRO A 59 2.55 -8.25 3.60
N THR A 60 3.03 -9.01 4.59
CA THR A 60 4.47 -9.21 4.81
C THR A 60 5.20 -9.75 3.57
N ASP A 61 4.55 -10.65 2.82
CA ASP A 61 5.08 -11.20 1.57
C ASP A 61 5.20 -10.15 0.46
N MET A 62 4.33 -9.15 0.44
CA MET A 62 4.41 -8.01 -0.48
C MET A 62 5.48 -7.03 -0.04
N PHE A 63 5.58 -6.75 1.27
CA PHE A 63 6.62 -5.86 1.81
C PHE A 63 8.03 -6.38 1.55
N SER A 64 8.22 -7.70 1.60
CA SER A 64 9.51 -8.35 1.30
C SER A 64 9.78 -8.58 -0.19
N SER A 65 8.84 -8.21 -1.07
CA SER A 65 8.99 -8.48 -2.50
C SER A 65 10.09 -7.63 -3.13
N VAL A 66 10.85 -8.24 -4.05
CA VAL A 66 11.85 -7.55 -4.86
C VAL A 66 11.25 -7.29 -6.23
N ILE A 67 11.32 -6.03 -6.65
CA ILE A 67 10.97 -5.60 -8.01
C ILE A 67 12.28 -5.35 -8.77
N ASP A 68 12.35 -5.79 -10.03
CA ASP A 68 13.53 -5.56 -10.86
C ASP A 68 13.83 -4.06 -10.98
N GLU A 69 15.11 -3.69 -10.86
CA GLU A 69 15.60 -2.30 -10.85
C GLU A 69 15.26 -1.50 -12.12
N GLY A 70 14.91 -2.19 -13.21
CA GLY A 70 14.45 -1.58 -14.47
C GLY A 70 12.98 -1.14 -14.47
N ILE A 71 12.22 -1.40 -13.39
CA ILE A 71 10.81 -1.02 -13.30
C ILE A 71 10.74 0.47 -12.97
N THR A 72 10.56 1.30 -14.00
CA THR A 72 10.20 2.70 -13.82
C THR A 72 8.79 2.79 -13.23
N LEU A 73 8.69 3.10 -11.94
CA LEU A 73 7.41 3.47 -11.32
C LEU A 73 7.02 4.85 -11.84
N LYS A 74 6.13 4.87 -12.83
CA LYS A 74 5.55 6.11 -13.34
C LYS A 74 4.44 6.55 -12.41
N ARG A 75 4.53 7.77 -11.88
CA ARG A 75 3.34 8.48 -11.38
C ARG A 75 2.33 8.54 -12.51
N MET A 76 1.09 8.14 -12.24
CA MET A 76 0.00 8.28 -13.23
C MET A 76 -0.26 9.75 -13.60
N ASP A 77 0.17 10.69 -12.75
CA ASP A 77 -0.21 12.11 -12.84
C ASP A 77 0.98 13.09 -12.97
N SER A 78 2.24 12.62 -12.99
CA SER A 78 3.40 13.51 -13.13
C SER A 78 4.55 12.90 -13.91
N ASN A 79 5.34 13.75 -14.59
CA ASN A 79 6.54 13.38 -15.35
C ASN A 79 7.75 13.02 -14.45
N GLN A 80 7.53 12.71 -13.17
CA GLN A 80 8.61 12.46 -12.23
C GLN A 80 8.84 10.95 -12.07
N THR A 81 9.99 10.48 -12.53
CA THR A 81 10.48 9.10 -12.37
C THR A 81 11.23 8.97 -11.06
N PHE A 82 10.85 8.01 -10.21
CA PHE A 82 11.61 7.64 -9.03
C PHE A 82 12.56 6.50 -9.39
N ASN A 83 13.87 6.79 -9.36
CA ASN A 83 14.90 5.77 -9.48
C ASN A 83 15.32 5.39 -8.06
N TYR A 84 15.34 4.09 -7.75
CA TYR A 84 15.92 3.58 -6.51
C TYR A 84 17.44 3.55 -6.70
N GLU A 85 18.18 4.33 -5.90
CA GLU A 85 19.64 4.17 -5.80
C GLU A 85 19.95 3.30 -4.58
N GLU A 86 20.70 2.22 -4.79
CA GLU A 86 21.24 1.42 -3.69
C GLU A 86 22.13 2.30 -2.81
N LYS A 87 21.76 2.43 -1.53
CA LYS A 87 22.72 2.84 -0.50
C LYS A 87 23.37 1.58 0.06
N PHE A 88 24.61 1.36 -0.36
CA PHE A 88 25.56 0.42 0.25
C PHE A 88 25.82 0.77 1.73
#